data_AF-A0A963RYB5-F1
#
_entry.id   AF-A0A963RYB5-F1
#
_cell.length_a   1.000
_cell.length_b   1.000
_cell.length_c   1.000
_cell.angle_alpha   90.00
_cell.angle_beta   90.00
_cell.angle_gamma   90.00
#
_symmetry.space_group_name_H-M   'P 1'
#
loop_
_entity.id
_entity.type
_entity.pdbx_description
1 polymer ?
#
loop_
_entity_poly.entity_id
_entity_poly.type
_entity_poly.pdbx_seq_one_letter_code
_entity_poly.pdbx_strand_id
1 'polypeptide(L)'
;MTIFNEFDRIRIVNLPKRRDRRRAMNRELSRLGLQDDPRVAYFPAIRPADQGDFTSIGARGVYASQKALLAEASQAGESILILEDDCTFRSGASEYSCSPGWDIFYGGYYASDPEHLARSDIIGAHMMGFSAQGARAVHAYLSTLEYTGIHPPIDAAYVWFRRANPDVVTHFAVPPLANQRSSRSDIASLRIYDRLPVVREVVNSLRFFKRLYSSRIDRQGS
;
A
#
# COMPACT_ATOMS: atom_id res chain seq x y z
N MET A 1 17.63 4.88 17.38
CA MET A 1 16.20 4.56 17.54
C MET A 1 15.83 3.59 16.45
N THR A 2 15.01 2.59 16.75
CA THR A 2 14.54 1.61 15.73
C THR A 2 13.37 2.22 14.97
N ILE A 3 13.11 1.76 13.74
CA ILE A 3 12.07 2.35 12.87
C ILE A 3 10.68 2.34 13.51
N PHE A 4 10.36 1.33 14.31
CA PHE A 4 9.08 1.25 15.02
C PHE A 4 8.91 2.37 16.06
N ASN A 5 10.01 2.93 16.57
CA ASN A 5 10.00 4.02 17.53
C ASN A 5 9.77 5.40 16.90
N GLU A 6 9.81 5.51 15.57
CA GLU A 6 9.54 6.75 14.84
C GLU A 6 8.04 7.04 14.67
N PHE A 7 7.16 6.15 15.14
CA PHE A 7 5.71 6.27 14.98
C PHE A 7 5.00 6.50 16.31
N ASP A 8 4.08 7.46 16.31
CA ASP A 8 3.15 7.72 17.41
C ASP A 8 2.08 6.62 17.50
N ARG A 9 1.70 6.06 16.34
CA ARG A 9 0.73 4.96 16.26
C ARG A 9 1.15 3.88 15.27
N ILE A 10 0.87 2.63 15.64
CA ILE A 10 1.00 1.45 14.78
C ILE A 10 -0.40 0.83 14.63
N ARG A 11 -0.84 0.63 13.38
CA ARG A 11 -2.19 0.16 13.07
C ARG A 11 -2.13 -1.07 12.18
N ILE A 12 -2.69 -2.18 12.67
CA ILE A 12 -2.83 -3.41 11.89
C ILE A 12 -4.21 -3.44 11.26
N VAL A 13 -4.28 -3.39 9.93
CA VAL A 13 -5.51 -3.56 9.15
C VAL A 13 -5.87 -5.05 9.13
N ASN A 14 -6.98 -5.41 9.78
CA ASN A 14 -7.45 -6.79 9.87
C ASN A 14 -8.97 -6.86 9.73
N LEU A 15 -9.47 -7.78 8.91
CA LEU A 15 -10.89 -8.12 8.95
C LEU A 15 -11.19 -8.89 10.25
N PRO A 16 -12.13 -8.45 11.12
CA PRO A 16 -12.37 -9.09 12.42
C PRO A 16 -12.64 -10.61 12.36
N LYS A 17 -13.26 -11.06 11.28
CA LYS A 17 -13.53 -12.49 11.02
C LYS A 17 -12.27 -13.31 10.70
N ARG A 18 -11.17 -12.69 10.26
CA ARG A 18 -9.88 -13.33 9.94
C ARG A 18 -9.03 -13.53 11.19
N ARG A 19 -9.57 -14.33 12.12
CA ARG A 19 -8.90 -14.70 13.38
C ARG A 19 -7.61 -15.46 13.14
N ASP A 20 -7.51 -16.19 12.01
CA ASP A 20 -6.30 -16.86 11.55
C ASP A 20 -5.16 -15.87 11.30
N ARG A 21 -5.42 -14.81 10.53
CA ARG A 21 -4.43 -13.77 10.22
C ARG A 21 -4.08 -12.96 11.45
N ARG A 22 -5.06 -12.58 12.28
CA ARG A 22 -4.82 -11.91 13.56
C ARG A 22 -3.89 -12.71 14.49
N ARG A 23 -4.09 -14.03 14.62
CA ARG A 23 -3.19 -14.89 15.41
C ARG A 23 -1.78 -14.94 14.82
N ALA A 24 -1.66 -14.96 13.50
CA ALA A 24 -0.36 -14.94 12.83
C ALA A 24 0.36 -13.62 13.07
N MET A 25 -0.32 -12.49 12.88
CA MET A 25 0.23 -11.16 13.13
C MET A 25 0.61 -10.96 14.60
N ASN A 26 -0.17 -11.47 15.56
CA ASN A 26 0.22 -11.45 16.97
C ASN A 26 1.57 -12.11 17.22
N ARG A 27 1.83 -13.29 16.61
CA ARG A 27 3.14 -13.95 16.74
C ARG A 27 4.27 -13.11 16.16
N GLU A 28 4.02 -12.45 15.03
CA GLU A 28 4.97 -11.55 14.41
C GLU A 28 5.27 -10.33 15.32
N LEU A 29 4.25 -9.73 15.93
CA LEU A 29 4.40 -8.66 16.93
C LEU A 29 5.18 -9.13 18.16
N SER A 30 4.91 -10.33 18.69
CA SER A 30 5.68 -10.89 19.81
C SER A 30 7.16 -11.01 19.48
N ARG A 31 7.48 -11.47 18.25
CA ARG A 31 8.87 -11.63 17.79
C ARG A 31 9.60 -10.29 17.66
N LEU A 32 8.89 -9.21 17.38
CA LEU A 32 9.43 -7.86 17.34
C LEU A 32 9.46 -7.16 18.72
N GLY A 33 8.89 -7.77 19.76
CA GLY A 33 8.70 -7.13 21.07
C GLY A 33 7.62 -6.04 21.08
N LEU A 34 6.70 -6.06 20.13
CA LEU A 34 5.65 -5.04 19.94
C LEU A 34 4.26 -5.49 20.41
N GLN A 35 4.11 -6.71 20.92
CA GLN A 35 2.79 -7.26 21.26
C GLN A 35 2.02 -6.41 22.28
N ASP A 36 2.71 -5.89 23.28
CA ASP A 36 2.12 -5.12 24.39
C ASP A 36 2.45 -3.62 24.27
N ASP A 37 2.95 -3.17 23.12
CA ASP A 37 3.25 -1.76 22.88
C ASP A 37 1.94 -0.96 22.79
N PRO A 38 1.74 0.09 23.61
CA PRO A 38 0.48 0.83 23.67
C PRO A 38 0.14 1.57 22.37
N ARG A 39 1.11 1.77 21.49
CA ARG A 39 0.90 2.41 20.18
C ARG A 39 0.29 1.44 19.17
N VAL A 40 0.38 0.14 19.43
CA VAL A 40 -0.10 -0.93 18.54
C VAL A 40 -1.57 -1.19 18.77
N ALA A 41 -2.37 -1.02 17.72
CA ALA A 41 -3.79 -1.34 17.75
C ALA A 41 -4.27 -1.98 16.44
N TYR A 42 -5.28 -2.85 16.54
CA TYR A 42 -5.96 -3.39 15.37
C TYR A 42 -7.01 -2.40 14.87
N PHE A 43 -6.97 -2.10 13.57
CA PHE A 43 -8.00 -1.38 12.85
C PHE A 43 -8.94 -2.39 12.16
N PRO A 44 -10.26 -2.32 12.40
CA PRO A 44 -11.22 -3.19 11.74
C PRO A 44 -11.30 -2.82 10.26
N ALA A 45 -10.69 -3.65 9.39
CA ALA A 45 -10.63 -3.38 7.96
C ALA A 45 -12.03 -3.14 7.37
N ILE A 46 -12.13 -2.10 6.55
CA ILE A 46 -13.37 -1.71 5.88
C ILE A 46 -13.65 -2.73 4.77
N ARG A 47 -14.85 -3.31 4.79
CA ARG A 47 -15.34 -4.21 3.75
C ARG A 47 -16.51 -3.55 3.01
N PRO A 48 -16.28 -2.98 1.83
CA PRO A 48 -17.35 -2.45 0.98
C PRO A 48 -18.35 -3.54 0.57
N ALA A 49 -19.59 -3.14 0.28
CA ALA A 49 -20.64 -4.04 -0.21
C ALA A 49 -20.35 -4.51 -1.64
N ASP A 50 -19.78 -3.64 -2.47
CA ASP A 50 -19.48 -3.85 -3.88
C ASP A 50 -18.08 -3.30 -4.25
N GLN A 51 -17.59 -3.58 -5.44
CA GLN A 51 -16.25 -3.16 -5.87
C GLN A 51 -16.17 -1.69 -6.36
N GLY A 52 -17.29 -1.06 -6.71
CA GLY A 52 -17.32 0.24 -7.38
C GLY A 52 -16.43 0.27 -8.63
N ASP A 53 -15.68 1.35 -8.80
CA ASP A 53 -14.73 1.51 -9.91
C ASP A 53 -13.36 0.84 -9.65
N PHE A 54 -13.21 0.08 -8.57
CA PHE A 54 -11.97 -0.65 -8.28
C PHE A 54 -11.95 -2.01 -8.99
N THR A 55 -10.73 -2.55 -9.15
CA THR A 55 -10.52 -3.89 -9.73
C THR A 55 -11.09 -5.03 -8.89
N SER A 56 -11.36 -4.81 -7.60
CA SER A 56 -12.00 -5.77 -6.71
C SER A 56 -12.55 -5.12 -5.43
N ILE A 57 -13.47 -5.81 -4.74
CA ILE A 57 -13.94 -5.44 -3.40
C ILE A 57 -12.76 -5.32 -2.42
N GLY A 58 -11.75 -6.18 -2.55
CA GLY A 58 -10.55 -6.16 -1.71
C GLY A 58 -9.74 -4.89 -1.91
N ALA A 59 -9.49 -4.51 -3.17
CA ALA A 59 -8.75 -3.29 -3.49
C ALA A 59 -9.46 -2.03 -2.95
N ARG A 60 -10.79 -1.95 -3.11
CA ARG A 60 -11.59 -0.87 -2.52
C ARG A 60 -11.52 -0.85 -0.99
N GLY A 61 -11.55 -2.02 -0.35
CA GLY A 61 -11.48 -2.15 1.11
C GLY A 61 -10.13 -1.72 1.69
N VAL A 62 -9.02 -2.11 1.04
CA VAL A 62 -7.67 -1.66 1.41
C VAL A 62 -7.56 -0.15 1.25
N TYR A 63 -7.99 0.40 0.10
CA TYR A 63 -7.99 1.84 -0.15
C TYR A 63 -8.77 2.60 0.91
N ALA A 64 -10.01 2.18 1.19
CA ALA A 64 -10.86 2.83 2.19
C ALA A 64 -10.25 2.75 3.61
N SER A 65 -9.69 1.61 4.00
CA SER A 65 -9.09 1.40 5.32
C SER A 65 -7.87 2.29 5.53
N GLN A 66 -6.94 2.33 4.56
CA GLN A 66 -5.76 3.17 4.67
C GLN A 66 -6.10 4.66 4.58
N LYS A 67 -7.05 5.07 3.73
CA LYS A 67 -7.53 6.46 3.68
C LYS A 67 -8.14 6.90 5.01
N ALA A 68 -8.90 6.04 5.69
CA ALA A 68 -9.44 6.32 7.03
C ALA A 68 -8.34 6.48 8.08
N LEU A 69 -7.36 5.56 8.11
CA LEU A 69 -6.22 5.62 9.02
C LEU A 69 -5.37 6.88 8.82
N LEU A 70 -5.12 7.27 7.57
CA LEU A 70 -4.42 8.51 7.23
C LEU A 70 -5.21 9.75 7.66
N ALA A 71 -6.54 9.72 7.55
CA ALA A 71 -7.40 10.80 8.04
C ALA A 71 -7.28 10.94 9.58
N GLU A 72 -7.37 9.83 10.32
CA GLU A 72 -7.22 9.81 11.78
C GLU A 72 -5.85 10.34 12.23
N ALA A 73 -4.77 9.89 11.57
CA ALA A 73 -3.42 10.34 11.87
C ALA A 73 -3.23 11.83 11.54
N SER A 74 -3.73 12.27 10.38
CA SER A 74 -3.70 13.68 9.97
C SER A 74 -4.43 14.59 10.94
N GLN A 75 -5.61 14.19 11.43
CA GLN A 75 -6.41 14.99 12.37
C GLN A 75 -5.75 15.08 13.75
N ALA A 76 -5.10 14.00 14.19
CA ALA A 76 -4.37 13.97 15.44
C ALA A 76 -3.00 14.67 15.37
N GLY A 77 -2.49 14.92 14.16
CA GLY A 77 -1.13 15.44 13.97
C GLY A 77 -0.06 14.40 14.30
N GLU A 78 -0.36 13.12 14.11
CA GLU A 78 0.48 11.98 14.51
C GLU A 78 1.10 11.26 13.31
N SER A 79 2.28 10.71 13.51
CA SER A 79 2.92 9.75 12.60
C SER A 79 2.30 8.36 12.74
N ILE A 80 2.20 7.62 11.62
CA ILE A 80 1.51 6.32 11.59
C ILE A 80 2.29 5.26 10.81
N LEU A 81 2.42 4.07 11.40
CA LEU A 81 2.79 2.84 10.71
C LEU A 81 1.54 2.00 10.46
N ILE A 82 1.24 1.72 9.20
CA ILE A 82 0.15 0.86 8.74
C ILE A 82 0.74 -0.50 8.36
N LEU A 83 0.18 -1.56 8.92
CA LEU A 83 0.54 -2.95 8.66
C LEU A 83 -0.69 -3.72 8.18
N GLU A 84 -0.59 -4.42 7.06
CA GLU A 84 -1.61 -5.41 6.68
C GLU A 84 -1.46 -6.69 7.51
N ASP A 85 -2.55 -7.39 7.80
CA ASP A 85 -2.58 -8.58 8.67
C ASP A 85 -1.85 -9.82 8.10
N ASP A 86 -1.40 -9.76 6.85
CA ASP A 86 -0.60 -10.76 6.18
C ASP A 86 0.91 -10.43 6.16
N CYS A 87 1.35 -9.39 6.87
CA CYS A 87 2.77 -9.14 7.12
C CYS A 87 3.45 -10.34 7.80
N THR A 88 4.67 -10.63 7.34
CA THR A 88 5.65 -11.51 8.01
C THR A 88 6.99 -10.79 8.01
N PHE A 89 7.56 -10.54 9.18
CA PHE A 89 8.78 -9.75 9.30
C PHE A 89 10.02 -10.59 9.03
N ARG A 90 11.02 -9.97 8.42
CA ARG A 90 12.34 -10.54 8.25
C ARG A 90 13.13 -10.48 9.55
N SER A 91 14.13 -11.35 9.67
CA SER A 91 15.13 -11.23 10.74
C SER A 91 15.81 -9.87 10.66
N GLY A 92 16.08 -9.24 11.82
CA GLY A 92 16.66 -7.90 11.91
C GLY A 92 15.67 -6.75 11.73
N ALA A 93 14.39 -7.00 11.44
CA ALA A 93 13.42 -5.92 11.26
C ALA A 93 13.29 -5.01 12.50
N SER A 94 13.37 -5.57 13.71
CA SER A 94 13.35 -4.84 14.98
C SER A 94 14.55 -3.92 15.19
N GLU A 95 15.67 -4.19 14.52
CA GLU A 95 16.93 -3.46 14.65
C GLU A 95 17.09 -2.39 13.57
N TYR A 96 16.23 -2.42 12.54
CA TYR A 96 16.31 -1.48 11.44
C TYR A 96 16.16 -0.04 11.94
N SER A 97 17.06 0.82 11.47
CA SER A 97 17.04 2.25 11.72
C SER A 97 17.31 2.97 10.40
N CYS A 98 16.81 4.19 10.28
CA CYS A 98 17.11 5.06 9.17
C CYS A 98 17.27 6.49 9.68
N SER A 99 17.92 7.34 8.88
CA SER A 99 18.01 8.76 9.19
C SER A 99 16.60 9.36 9.31
N PRO A 100 16.38 10.28 10.26
CA PRO A 100 15.13 11.02 10.36
C PRO A 100 14.94 11.95 9.15
N GLY A 101 13.75 12.53 9.01
CA GLY A 101 13.44 13.51 7.96
C GLY A 101 12.78 12.93 6.70
N TRP A 102 12.18 11.75 6.80
CA TRP A 102 11.30 11.19 5.75
C TRP A 102 9.83 11.50 6.04
N ASP A 103 9.03 11.59 4.98
CA ASP A 103 7.58 11.77 5.01
C ASP A 103 6.83 10.45 4.79
N ILE A 104 7.38 9.61 3.91
CA ILE A 104 6.82 8.30 3.57
C ILE A 104 7.92 7.26 3.78
N PHE A 105 7.56 6.15 4.43
CA PHE A 105 8.41 5.00 4.63
C PHE A 105 7.79 3.75 4.01
N TYR A 106 8.51 3.09 3.10
CA TYR A 106 8.15 1.79 2.55
C TYR A 106 8.94 0.69 3.26
N GLY A 107 8.28 -0.02 4.19
CA GLY A 107 8.87 -1.12 4.96
C GLY A 107 8.58 -2.51 4.38
N GLY A 108 7.54 -2.65 3.55
CA GLY A 108 7.15 -3.92 2.94
C GLY A 108 6.43 -3.67 1.64
N TYR A 109 7.05 -4.06 0.52
CA TYR A 109 6.62 -3.71 -0.82
C TYR A 109 7.26 -4.62 -1.89
N TYR A 110 6.72 -4.57 -3.10
CA TYR A 110 7.37 -5.05 -4.33
C TYR A 110 7.59 -3.87 -5.28
N ALA A 111 8.76 -3.80 -5.90
CA ALA A 111 9.12 -2.75 -6.85
C ALA A 111 9.28 -3.35 -8.26
N SER A 112 8.72 -2.68 -9.28
CA SER A 112 8.94 -3.06 -10.69
C SER A 112 10.39 -2.81 -11.14
N ASP A 113 11.05 -1.81 -10.56
CA ASP A 113 12.47 -1.51 -10.76
C ASP A 113 13.15 -1.34 -9.39
N PRO A 114 13.68 -2.44 -8.82
CA PRO A 114 14.36 -2.43 -7.51
C PRO A 114 15.64 -1.58 -7.47
N GLU A 115 16.24 -1.28 -8.62
CA GLU A 115 17.45 -0.44 -8.71
C GLU A 115 17.09 1.05 -8.64
N HIS A 116 15.86 1.42 -9.05
CA HIS A 116 15.38 2.80 -9.09
C HIS A 116 14.06 3.00 -8.32
N LEU A 117 14.05 2.62 -7.04
CA LEU A 117 12.86 2.63 -6.16
C LEU A 117 12.04 3.92 -6.17
N ALA A 118 12.71 5.08 -6.18
CA ALA A 118 12.03 6.37 -6.20
C ALA A 118 11.11 6.54 -7.42
N ARG A 119 11.52 5.98 -8.58
CA ARG A 119 10.78 6.06 -9.86
C ARG A 119 9.92 4.83 -10.13
N SER A 120 10.22 3.72 -9.47
CA SER A 120 9.53 2.45 -9.60
C SER A 120 8.04 2.56 -9.31
N ASP A 121 7.25 1.77 -10.03
CA ASP A 121 5.91 1.42 -9.56
C ASP A 121 6.07 0.50 -8.36
N ILE A 122 5.27 0.77 -7.33
CA ILE A 122 5.26 -0.02 -6.10
C ILE A 122 3.93 -0.79 -6.06
N ILE A 123 4.03 -2.08 -5.78
CA ILE A 123 2.91 -3.01 -5.77
C ILE A 123 2.87 -3.71 -4.41
N GLY A 124 1.67 -3.91 -3.86
CA GLY A 124 1.48 -4.73 -2.66
C GLY A 124 2.16 -4.11 -1.45
N ALA A 125 2.02 -2.80 -1.27
CA ALA A 125 2.51 -2.08 -0.10
C ALA A 125 1.78 -2.56 1.17
N HIS A 126 2.43 -3.39 1.97
CA HIS A 126 1.85 -4.07 3.14
C HIS A 126 2.42 -3.59 4.48
N MET A 127 3.53 -2.83 4.46
CA MET A 127 4.06 -2.12 5.61
C MET A 127 4.45 -0.69 5.18
N MET A 128 3.65 0.28 5.61
CA MET A 128 3.73 1.67 5.17
C MET A 128 3.78 2.63 6.36
N GLY A 129 4.82 3.44 6.44
CA GLY A 129 4.96 4.49 7.45
C GLY A 129 4.73 5.88 6.86
N PHE A 130 4.17 6.77 7.66
CA PHE A 130 3.97 8.17 7.32
C PHE A 130 4.35 9.03 8.52
N SER A 131 5.14 10.08 8.29
CA SER A 131 5.33 11.14 9.28
C SER A 131 3.99 11.89 9.49
N ALA A 132 3.88 12.72 10.53
CA ALA A 132 2.68 13.54 10.71
C ALA A 132 2.42 14.46 9.50
N GLN A 133 3.48 15.00 8.89
CA GLN A 133 3.39 15.80 7.66
C GLN A 133 3.01 14.94 6.46
N GLY A 134 3.66 13.78 6.30
CA GLY A 134 3.36 12.82 5.23
C GLY A 134 1.91 12.33 5.29
N ALA A 135 1.41 11.96 6.46
CA ALA A 135 0.04 11.51 6.66
C ALA A 135 -0.97 12.58 6.23
N ARG A 136 -0.73 13.85 6.60
CA ARG A 136 -1.55 15.00 6.19
C ARG A 136 -1.53 15.23 4.69
N ALA A 137 -0.34 15.27 4.09
CA ALA A 137 -0.18 15.53 2.66
C ALA A 137 -0.81 14.43 1.80
N VAL A 138 -0.56 13.16 2.16
CA VAL A 138 -1.13 12.01 1.47
C VAL A 138 -2.65 11.98 1.65
N HIS A 139 -3.17 12.20 2.86
CA HIS A 139 -4.61 12.26 3.10
C HIS A 139 -5.30 13.34 2.26
N ALA A 140 -4.73 14.56 2.20
CA ALA A 140 -5.26 15.65 1.39
C ALA A 140 -5.30 15.29 -0.09
N TYR A 141 -4.22 14.66 -0.60
CA TYR A 141 -4.16 14.19 -1.98
C TYR A 141 -5.21 13.11 -2.27
N LEU A 142 -5.30 12.06 -1.46
CA LEU A 142 -6.28 10.97 -1.64
C LEU A 142 -7.74 11.44 -1.51
N SER A 143 -7.97 12.59 -0.87
CA SER A 143 -9.30 13.19 -0.72
C SER A 143 -9.76 13.96 -1.94
N THR A 144 -8.81 14.39 -2.77
CA THR A 144 -9.05 15.17 -4.00
C THR A 144 -8.59 14.43 -5.26
N LEU A 145 -8.17 13.16 -5.12
CA LEU A 145 -7.67 12.36 -6.22
C LEU A 145 -8.73 12.16 -7.31
N GLU A 146 -8.46 12.70 -8.48
CA GLU A 146 -9.24 12.48 -9.69
C GLU A 146 -8.66 11.30 -10.50
N TYR A 147 -9.55 10.54 -11.12
CA TYR A 147 -9.18 9.40 -11.96
C TYR A 147 -10.19 9.24 -13.11
N THR A 148 -9.81 8.48 -14.13
CA THR A 148 -10.70 8.12 -15.24
C THR A 148 -10.72 6.62 -15.43
N GLY A 149 -11.92 6.03 -15.52
CA GLY A 149 -12.10 4.60 -15.66
C GLY A 149 -11.89 3.90 -14.32
N ILE A 150 -10.92 3.00 -14.25
CA ILE A 150 -10.67 2.19 -13.05
C ILE A 150 -9.96 3.03 -11.99
N HIS A 151 -10.52 3.06 -10.77
CA HIS A 151 -9.90 3.72 -9.63
C HIS A 151 -8.54 3.06 -9.32
N PRO A 152 -7.45 3.83 -9.15
CA PRO A 152 -6.16 3.27 -8.79
C PRO A 152 -6.22 2.55 -7.43
N PRO A 153 -5.59 1.38 -7.28
CA PRO A 153 -5.37 0.80 -5.96
C PRO A 153 -4.50 1.73 -5.10
N ILE A 154 -4.47 1.49 -3.78
CA ILE A 154 -3.82 2.39 -2.81
C ILE A 154 -2.32 2.60 -3.09
N ASP A 155 -1.62 1.55 -3.52
CA ASP A 155 -0.20 1.57 -3.84
C ASP A 155 0.09 2.42 -5.08
N ALA A 156 -0.73 2.27 -6.12
CA ALA A 156 -0.69 3.15 -7.29
C ALA A 156 -1.00 4.61 -6.93
N ALA A 157 -1.97 4.85 -6.04
CA ALA A 157 -2.30 6.21 -5.58
C ALA A 157 -1.12 6.85 -4.81
N TYR A 158 -0.40 6.09 -3.97
CA TYR A 158 0.83 6.57 -3.34
C TYR A 158 1.94 6.86 -4.34
N VAL A 159 2.11 6.01 -5.36
CA VAL A 159 3.07 6.27 -6.45
C VAL A 159 2.73 7.56 -7.18
N TRP A 160 1.45 7.78 -7.50
CA TRP A 160 0.99 9.01 -8.16
C TRP A 160 1.22 10.25 -7.28
N PHE A 161 0.93 10.15 -5.98
CA PHE A 161 1.23 11.20 -5.01
C PHE A 161 2.71 11.57 -5.02
N ARG A 162 3.61 10.59 -4.89
CA ARG A 162 5.07 10.84 -4.91
C ARG A 162 5.55 11.46 -6.22
N ARG A 163 4.99 11.04 -7.35
CA ARG A 163 5.31 11.62 -8.67
C ARG A 163 4.84 13.06 -8.80
N ALA A 164 3.68 13.40 -8.22
CA ALA A 164 3.14 14.76 -8.21
C ALA A 164 3.82 15.67 -7.18
N ASN A 165 4.50 15.11 -6.19
CA ASN A 165 5.12 15.84 -5.08
C ASN A 165 6.59 15.38 -4.92
N PRO A 166 7.50 15.75 -5.83
CA PRO A 166 8.89 15.25 -5.84
C PRO A 166 9.71 15.67 -4.61
N ASP A 167 9.28 16.72 -3.90
CA ASP A 167 9.93 17.20 -2.68
C ASP A 167 9.57 16.38 -1.43
N VAL A 168 8.57 15.49 -1.52
CA VAL A 168 8.21 14.58 -0.43
C VAL A 168 9.32 13.56 -0.25
N VAL A 169 9.92 13.54 0.94
CA VAL A 169 11.04 12.66 1.22
C VAL A 169 10.52 11.24 1.44
N THR A 170 10.84 10.33 0.53
CA THR A 170 10.43 8.92 0.62
C THR A 170 11.61 8.03 0.96
N HIS A 171 11.53 7.31 2.07
CA HIS A 171 12.50 6.29 2.45
C HIS A 171 12.00 4.89 2.11
N PHE A 172 12.89 4.05 1.59
CA PHE A 172 12.62 2.65 1.32
C PHE A 172 13.54 1.78 2.18
N ALA A 173 12.98 0.80 2.88
CA ALA A 173 13.79 -0.25 3.46
C ALA A 173 14.37 -1.15 2.36
N VAL A 174 15.69 -1.30 2.33
CA VAL A 174 16.42 -2.18 1.42
C VAL A 174 17.36 -3.06 2.25
N PRO A 175 17.09 -4.38 2.35
CA PRO A 175 15.91 -5.08 1.83
C PRO A 175 14.59 -4.67 2.56
N PRO A 176 13.40 -4.94 1.98
CA PRO A 176 12.13 -4.73 2.68
C PRO A 176 12.07 -5.51 4.00
N LEU A 177 11.58 -4.88 5.07
CA LEU A 177 11.51 -5.45 6.44
C LEU A 177 10.41 -6.48 6.59
N ALA A 178 9.35 -6.38 5.80
CA ALA A 178 8.24 -7.32 5.79
C ALA A 178 8.06 -7.97 4.41
N ASN A 179 7.57 -9.20 4.43
CA ASN A 179 7.03 -9.90 3.28
C ASN A 179 5.53 -10.08 3.43
N GLN A 180 4.83 -10.20 2.31
CA GLN A 180 3.42 -10.58 2.31
C GLN A 180 3.27 -12.10 2.36
N ARG A 181 2.48 -12.60 3.31
CA ARG A 181 2.18 -14.03 3.45
C ARG A 181 1.18 -14.46 2.37
N SER A 182 1.52 -15.50 1.61
CA SER A 182 0.55 -16.19 0.74
C SER A 182 -0.56 -16.82 1.58
N SER A 183 -1.84 -16.49 1.34
CA SER A 183 -2.92 -17.12 2.12
C SER A 183 -3.33 -18.49 1.56
N ARG A 184 -3.79 -19.41 2.43
CA ARG A 184 -4.37 -20.70 2.00
C ARG A 184 -5.62 -20.53 1.13
N SER A 185 -6.37 -19.45 1.35
CA SER A 185 -7.50 -19.03 0.51
C SER A 185 -7.03 -18.61 -0.87
N ASP A 186 -5.87 -17.96 -0.96
CA ASP A 186 -5.27 -17.55 -2.23
C ASP A 186 -4.90 -18.76 -3.06
N ILE A 187 -4.40 -19.86 -2.48
CA ILE A 187 -4.12 -21.08 -3.26
C ILE A 187 -5.40 -21.68 -3.89
N ALA A 188 -6.54 -21.59 -3.20
CA ALA A 188 -7.83 -22.07 -3.69
C ALA A 188 -8.50 -21.10 -4.68
N SER A 189 -8.36 -19.79 -4.50
CA SER A 189 -8.87 -18.77 -5.43
C SER A 189 -7.94 -18.56 -6.64
N LEU A 190 -6.62 -18.72 -6.49
CA LEU A 190 -5.62 -18.76 -7.57
C LEU A 190 -5.97 -19.86 -8.57
N ARG A 191 -6.41 -21.04 -8.12
CA ARG A 191 -6.91 -22.11 -9.00
C ARG A 191 -8.10 -21.71 -9.89
N ILE A 192 -8.87 -20.69 -9.51
CA ILE A 192 -9.99 -20.14 -10.32
C ILE A 192 -9.46 -19.07 -11.28
N TYR A 193 -8.55 -18.21 -10.83
CA TYR A 193 -7.96 -17.14 -11.66
C TYR A 193 -6.92 -17.65 -12.67
N ASP A 194 -6.19 -18.73 -12.36
CA ASP A 194 -5.23 -19.39 -13.25
C ASP A 194 -5.91 -20.07 -14.47
N ARG A 195 -7.25 -20.16 -14.50
CA ARG A 195 -8.03 -20.65 -15.66
C ARG A 195 -8.33 -19.57 -16.70
N LEU A 196 -7.88 -18.34 -16.53
CA LEU A 196 -7.94 -17.28 -17.55
C LEU A 196 -6.52 -16.95 -18.03
N PRO A 197 -6.04 -17.55 -19.15
CA PRO A 197 -4.65 -17.41 -19.60
C PRO A 197 -4.25 -16.02 -20.15
N VAL A 198 -5.06 -14.96 -19.97
CA VAL A 198 -4.88 -13.69 -20.72
C VAL A 198 -5.14 -12.43 -19.87
N VAL A 199 -4.62 -12.35 -18.64
CA VAL A 199 -4.62 -11.07 -17.88
C VAL A 199 -3.21 -10.58 -17.51
N ARG A 200 -2.16 -11.36 -17.79
CA ARG A 200 -0.77 -10.98 -17.47
C ARG A 200 -0.02 -10.17 -18.54
N GLU A 201 -0.62 -9.89 -19.70
CA GLU A 201 0.03 -9.07 -20.76
C GLU A 201 -0.83 -7.94 -21.37
N VAL A 202 -2.10 -7.77 -20.99
CA VAL A 202 -2.99 -6.83 -21.71
C VAL A 202 -2.90 -5.37 -21.23
N VAL A 203 -2.30 -5.10 -20.07
CA VAL A 203 -2.26 -3.73 -19.49
C VAL A 203 -1.22 -2.82 -20.17
N ASN A 204 -0.21 -3.37 -20.86
CA ASN A 204 0.77 -2.56 -21.61
C ASN A 204 0.41 -2.32 -23.07
N SER A 205 -0.37 -3.22 -23.70
CA SER A 205 -0.75 -3.10 -25.12
C SER A 205 -1.87 -2.07 -25.38
N LEU A 206 -2.72 -1.79 -24.38
CA LEU A 206 -3.81 -0.81 -24.54
C LEU A 206 -3.32 0.66 -24.55
N ARG A 207 -2.14 0.96 -23.99
CA ARG A 207 -1.55 2.31 -24.06
C ARG A 207 -0.93 2.63 -25.43
N PHE A 208 -0.59 1.62 -26.23
CA PHE A 208 0.00 1.84 -27.55
C PHE A 208 -1.06 2.08 -28.64
N PHE A 209 -2.17 1.33 -28.62
CA PHE A 209 -3.22 1.47 -29.63
C PHE A 209 -4.02 2.77 -29.53
N LYS A 210 -4.20 3.33 -28.33
CA LYS A 210 -4.90 4.62 -28.17
C LYS A 210 -4.10 5.81 -28.74
N ARG A 211 -2.76 5.71 -28.79
CA ARG A 211 -1.88 6.73 -29.42
C ARG A 211 -1.87 6.66 -30.95
N LEU A 212 -2.06 5.48 -31.53
CA LEU A 212 -2.11 5.29 -32.98
C LEU A 212 -3.46 5.68 -33.61
N TYR A 213 -4.56 5.64 -32.83
CA TYR A 213 -5.87 6.02 -33.35
C TYR A 213 -6.12 7.54 -33.28
N SER A 214 -5.64 8.23 -32.24
CA SER A 214 -5.74 9.69 -32.16
C SER A 214 -4.84 10.44 -33.16
N SER A 215 -3.79 9.82 -33.69
CA SER A 215 -2.91 10.45 -34.69
C SER A 215 -3.39 10.30 -36.14
N ARG A 216 -4.52 9.61 -36.38
CA ARG A 216 -5.08 9.41 -37.73
C ARG A 216 -6.31 10.25 -38.03
N ILE A 217 -6.95 10.85 -37.03
CA ILE A 217 -8.13 11.70 -37.21
C ILE A 217 -7.77 13.17 -37.50
N ASP A 218 -6.55 13.62 -37.17
CA ASP A 218 -6.08 14.99 -37.46
C ASP A 218 -5.41 15.15 -38.85
N ARG A 219 -5.52 14.17 -39.75
CA ARG A 219 -4.97 14.25 -41.12
C ARG A 219 -5.97 13.99 -42.26
N GLN A 220 -7.29 14.04 -41.98
CA GLN A 220 -8.34 14.03 -43.02
C GLN A 220 -9.38 15.13 -42.79
N GLY A 221 -8.90 16.31 -42.40
CA GLY A 221 -9.69 17.54 -42.32
C GLY A 221 -8.89 18.71 -42.87
N SER A 222 -8.46 18.60 -44.13
CA SER A 222 -8.03 19.73 -44.96
C SER A 222 -9.01 19.86 -46.13
#